data_AF-A0A1J5PHT9-F1
#
_entry.id   AF-A0A1J5PHT9-F1
#
_cell.length_a   1.000
_cell.length_b   1.000
_cell.length_c   1.000
_cell.angle_alpha   90.00
_cell.angle_beta   90.00
_cell.angle_gamma   90.00
#
_symmetry.space_group_name_H-M   'P 1'
#
loop_
_entity.id
_entity.type
_entity.pdbx_description
1 polymer ?
#
loop_
_entity_poly.entity_id
_entity_poly.type
_entity_poly.pdbx_seq_one_letter_code
_entity_poly.pdbx_strand_id
1 'polypeptide(L)'
;MQRTRDGGAEIVGLLKTGSAFYAPATSAIEMAEAYLKDQKRVLPCAAYVKGALGLDGLYVGAPTVIGANGVERVIDIKLDAAEQAMFQKSVDAVKGLVAACKAIDPSLG
;
A
#
# COMPACT_ATOMS: atom_id res chain seq x y z
N MET A 1 -12.17 12.14 3.13
CA MET A 1 -11.43 11.12 3.90
C MET A 1 -12.34 9.99 4.42
N GLN A 2 -13.41 10.27 5.18
CA GLN A 2 -14.19 9.21 5.85
C GLN A 2 -14.79 8.18 4.88
N ARG A 3 -15.49 8.63 3.82
CA ARG A 3 -16.04 7.72 2.79
C ARG A 3 -14.99 6.91 2.03
N THR A 4 -13.77 7.42 1.85
CA THR A 4 -12.68 6.65 1.22
C THR A 4 -12.19 5.53 2.13
N ARG A 5 -12.14 5.77 3.44
CA ARG A 5 -11.79 4.74 4.45
C ARG A 5 -12.88 3.68 4.54
N ASP A 6 -14.14 4.12 4.52
CA ASP A 6 -15.30 3.24 4.71
C ASP A 6 -15.82 2.63 3.40
N GLY A 7 -15.28 3.01 2.24
CA GLY A 7 -15.83 2.64 0.93
C GLY A 7 -15.84 1.13 0.67
N GLY A 8 -14.84 0.40 1.20
CA GLY A 8 -14.85 -1.07 1.16
C GLY A 8 -16.00 -1.66 1.99
N ALA A 9 -16.22 -1.13 3.20
CA ALA A 9 -17.31 -1.53 4.07
C ALA A 9 -18.69 -1.11 3.51
N GLU A 10 -18.77 0.02 2.82
CA GLU A 10 -19.96 0.48 2.08
C GLU A 10 -20.35 -0.56 1.01
N ILE A 11 -19.39 -1.03 0.20
CA ILE A 11 -19.66 -2.06 -0.80
C ILE A 11 -20.03 -3.41 -0.15
N VAL A 12 -19.36 -3.81 0.93
CA VAL A 12 -19.73 -5.04 1.67
C VAL A 12 -21.16 -4.94 2.24
N GLY A 13 -21.52 -3.79 2.80
CA GLY A 13 -22.86 -3.55 3.34
C GLY A 13 -23.95 -3.61 2.28
N LEU A 14 -23.64 -3.17 1.06
CA LEU A 14 -24.57 -3.24 -0.08
C LEU A 14 -24.65 -4.65 -0.69
N LEU A 15 -23.52 -5.33 -0.88
CA LEU A 15 -23.46 -6.65 -1.51
C LEU A 15 -23.87 -7.79 -0.58
N LYS A 16 -23.75 -7.62 0.75
CA LYS A 16 -24.10 -8.54 1.85
C LYS A 16 -23.36 -9.89 1.88
N THR A 17 -23.09 -10.49 0.73
CA THR A 17 -22.47 -11.82 0.58
C THR A 17 -21.08 -11.75 -0.06
N GLY A 18 -20.49 -10.56 -0.21
CA GLY A 18 -19.16 -10.40 -0.79
C GLY A 18 -18.59 -8.99 -0.65
N SER A 19 -17.31 -8.86 -0.97
CA SER A 19 -16.58 -7.58 -0.99
C SER A 19 -16.53 -6.98 -2.40
N ALA A 20 -16.02 -5.75 -2.53
CA ALA A 20 -15.78 -5.13 -3.82
C ALA A 20 -14.82 -5.99 -4.67
N PHE A 21 -15.13 -6.19 -5.95
CA PHE A 21 -14.30 -7.01 -6.85
C PHE A 21 -13.90 -6.30 -8.15
N TYR A 22 -14.78 -5.48 -8.75
CA TYR A 22 -14.43 -4.73 -9.97
C TYR A 22 -13.31 -3.71 -9.76
N ALA A 23 -13.43 -2.83 -8.76
CA ALA A 23 -12.40 -1.82 -8.50
C ALA A 23 -11.05 -2.44 -8.10
N PRO A 24 -10.98 -3.43 -7.18
CA PRO A 24 -9.72 -4.10 -6.87
C PRO A 24 -9.10 -4.81 -8.08
N ALA A 25 -9.91 -5.46 -8.93
CA ALA A 25 -9.41 -6.12 -10.13
C ALA A 25 -8.80 -5.12 -11.12
N THR A 26 -9.49 -4.01 -11.40
CA THR A 26 -8.96 -2.97 -12.30
C THR A 26 -7.67 -2.35 -11.78
N SER A 27 -7.58 -2.05 -10.47
CA SER A 27 -6.36 -1.52 -9.87
C SER A 27 -5.18 -2.52 -9.96
N ALA A 28 -5.43 -3.81 -9.75
CA ALA A 28 -4.38 -4.83 -9.89
C ALA A 28 -3.93 -4.99 -11.36
N ILE A 29 -4.87 -4.96 -12.31
CA ILE A 29 -4.55 -5.00 -13.75
C ILE A 29 -3.74 -3.77 -14.16
N GLU A 30 -4.08 -2.59 -13.64
CA GLU A 30 -3.33 -1.37 -13.91
C GLU A 30 -1.86 -1.46 -13.48
N MET A 31 -1.60 -2.05 -12.31
CA MET A 31 -0.24 -2.34 -11.85
C MET A 31 0.45 -3.38 -12.74
N ALA A 32 -0.25 -4.44 -13.13
CA ALA A 32 0.29 -5.48 -14.01
C ALA A 32 0.62 -4.95 -15.41
N GLU A 33 -0.23 -4.10 -15.99
CA GLU A 33 0.03 -3.44 -17.27
C GLU A 33 1.23 -2.51 -17.21
N ALA A 34 1.38 -1.75 -16.12
CA ALA A 34 2.54 -0.87 -15.94
C ALA A 34 3.85 -1.65 -15.95
N TYR A 35 3.86 -2.83 -15.34
CA TYR A 35 4.97 -3.77 -15.37
C TYR A 35 5.19 -4.36 -16.76
N LEU A 36 4.17 -5.00 -17.35
CA LEU A 36 4.27 -5.74 -18.61
C LEU A 36 4.64 -4.86 -19.82
N LYS A 37 4.21 -3.60 -19.81
CA LYS A 37 4.43 -2.65 -20.91
C LYS A 37 5.49 -1.59 -20.59
N ASP A 38 6.27 -1.78 -19.52
CA ASP A 38 7.29 -0.82 -19.02
C ASP A 38 6.81 0.64 -19.01
N GLN A 39 5.59 0.88 -18.54
CA GLN A 39 4.98 2.21 -18.67
C GLN A 39 5.57 3.23 -17.69
N LYS A 40 6.35 2.79 -16.70
CA LYS A 40 6.95 3.62 -15.65
C LYS A 40 5.90 4.49 -14.95
N ARG A 41 4.73 3.90 -14.69
CA ARG A 41 3.59 4.62 -14.10
C ARG A 41 3.83 4.90 -12.62
N VAL A 42 3.38 6.08 -12.19
CA VAL A 42 3.31 6.42 -10.77
C VAL A 42 1.98 5.91 -10.21
N LEU A 43 2.03 4.89 -9.36
CA LEU A 43 0.87 4.28 -8.72
C LEU A 43 1.09 4.22 -7.20
N PRO A 44 0.08 4.55 -6.38
CA PRO A 44 0.14 4.34 -4.93
C PRO A 44 0.00 2.84 -4.63
N CYS A 45 1.08 2.21 -4.20
CA CYS A 45 1.13 0.77 -3.94
C CYS A 45 1.82 0.48 -2.62
N ALA A 46 1.51 -0.67 -2.01
CA ALA A 46 2.29 -1.16 -0.89
C ALA A 46 3.64 -1.66 -1.41
N ALA A 47 4.70 -0.89 -1.17
CA ALA A 47 6.04 -1.19 -1.65
C ALA A 47 7.05 -1.25 -0.50
N TYR A 48 8.09 -2.04 -0.67
CA TYR A 48 9.18 -2.13 0.29
C TYR A 48 9.96 -0.82 0.27
N VAL A 49 9.97 -0.13 1.40
CA VAL A 49 10.65 1.15 1.53
C VAL A 49 12.03 0.93 2.14
N LYS A 50 13.05 1.39 1.41
CA LYS A 50 14.46 1.35 1.79
C LYS A 50 15.04 2.76 1.83
N GLY A 51 14.75 3.49 2.91
CA GLY A 51 15.26 4.84 3.20
C GLY A 51 14.37 6.01 2.75
N ALA A 52 13.32 5.80 1.96
CA ALA A 52 12.36 6.85 1.61
C ALA A 52 11.35 7.09 2.75
N LEU A 53 10.74 8.26 2.84
CA LEU A 53 9.73 8.61 3.85
C LEU A 53 10.21 8.43 5.30
N GLY A 54 11.53 8.40 5.53
CA GLY A 54 12.12 8.10 6.83
C GLY A 54 11.93 6.65 7.31
N LEU A 55 11.60 5.71 6.42
CA LEU A 55 11.38 4.31 6.73
C LEU A 55 12.44 3.43 6.05
N ASP A 56 12.82 2.36 6.74
CA ASP A 56 13.66 1.31 6.18
C ASP A 56 13.15 -0.05 6.67
N GLY A 57 12.95 -0.99 5.75
CA GLY A 57 12.59 -2.36 6.11
C GLY A 57 11.10 -2.68 6.23
N LEU A 58 10.21 -1.90 5.61
CA LEU A 58 8.76 -2.12 5.72
C LEU A 58 8.03 -1.94 4.39
N TYR A 59 7.01 -2.77 4.15
CA TYR A 59 6.04 -2.53 3.09
C TYR A 59 4.98 -1.55 3.58
N VAL A 60 4.89 -0.39 2.93
CA VAL A 60 3.88 0.63 3.22
C VAL A 60 3.32 1.22 1.94
N GLY A 61 2.10 1.77 2.02
CA GLY A 61 1.49 2.49 0.90
C GLY A 61 2.29 3.75 0.58
N ALA A 62 2.95 3.77 -0.56
CA ALA A 62 3.75 4.89 -1.04
C ALA A 62 3.57 5.10 -2.54
N PRO A 63 3.76 6.33 -3.06
CA PRO A 63 3.78 6.56 -4.50
C PRO A 63 5.00 5.86 -5.09
N THR A 64 4.76 4.95 -6.02
CA THR A 64 5.81 4.08 -6.59
C THR A 64 5.81 4.18 -8.10
N VAL A 65 7.00 4.14 -8.69
CA VAL A 65 7.19 3.99 -10.13
C VAL A 65 7.26 2.51 -10.44
N ILE A 66 6.30 2.01 -11.23
CA ILE A 66 6.25 0.63 -11.67
C ILE A 66 6.62 0.55 -13.15
N GLY A 67 7.66 -0.21 -13.47
CA GLY A 67 8.13 -0.50 -14.82
C GLY A 67 8.48 -1.98 -14.98
N ALA A 68 9.22 -2.34 -16.03
CA ALA A 68 9.58 -3.73 -16.32
C ALA A 68 10.43 -4.40 -15.24
N ASN A 69 11.09 -3.62 -14.38
CA ASN A 69 11.87 -4.12 -13.24
C ASN A 69 11.06 -4.21 -11.93
N GLY A 70 9.73 -4.10 -12.01
CA GLY A 70 8.87 -4.02 -10.83
C GLY A 70 8.83 -2.60 -10.26
N VAL A 71 8.99 -2.47 -8.93
CA VAL A 71 9.06 -1.16 -8.27
C VAL A 71 10.46 -0.57 -8.52
N GLU A 72 10.57 0.30 -9.51
CA GLU A 72 11.84 0.94 -9.90
C GLU A 72 12.23 2.06 -8.94
N ARG A 73 11.24 2.73 -8.32
CA ARG A 73 11.47 3.83 -7.40
C ARG A 73 10.28 4.02 -6.46
N VAL A 74 10.57 4.18 -5.17
CA VAL A 74 9.61 4.77 -4.22
C VAL A 74 9.86 6.28 -4.22
N ILE A 75 8.81 7.08 -4.44
CA ILE A 75 8.93 8.53 -4.48
C ILE A 75 8.95 9.04 -3.05
N ASP A 76 10.05 9.68 -2.68
CA ASP A 76 10.17 10.38 -1.40
C ASP A 76 9.48 11.74 -1.50
N ILE A 77 8.43 11.93 -0.70
CA ILE A 77 7.65 13.16 -0.67
C ILE A 77 7.87 13.87 0.68
N LYS A 78 7.94 15.20 0.63
CA LYS A 78 8.00 16.01 1.85
C LYS A 78 6.59 16.12 2.42
N LEU A 79 6.36 15.45 3.54
CA LEU A 79 5.14 15.55 4.32
C LEU A 79 5.23 16.73 5.28
N ASP A 80 4.12 17.41 5.51
CA ASP A 80 4.03 18.37 6.62
C ASP A 80 3.95 17.66 7.98
N ALA A 81 3.98 18.42 9.08
CA ALA A 81 3.98 17.86 10.43
C ALA A 81 2.71 17.04 10.75
N ALA A 82 1.55 17.43 10.23
CA ALA A 82 0.28 16.73 10.46
C ALA A 82 0.21 15.45 9.63
N GLU A 83 0.64 15.51 8.37
CA GLU A 83 0.75 14.36 7.47
C GLU A 83 1.77 13.34 7.97
N GLN A 84 2.93 13.80 8.46
CA GLN A 84 3.94 12.95 9.06
C GLN A 84 3.39 12.21 10.28
N ALA A 85 2.61 12.88 11.14
CA ALA A 85 1.98 12.24 12.30
C ALA A 85 0.94 11.18 11.87
N MET A 86 0.13 11.47 10.85
CA MET A 86 -0.82 10.51 10.29
C MET A 86 -0.12 9.31 9.64
N PHE A 87 0.96 9.56 8.92
CA PHE A 87 1.78 8.53 8.29
C PHE A 87 2.44 7.63 9.34
N GLN A 88 3.02 8.21 10.39
CA GLN A 88 3.62 7.47 11.49
C GLN A 88 2.61 6.55 12.16
N LYS A 89 1.39 7.04 12.42
CA LYS A 89 0.30 6.21 12.95
C LYS A 89 -0.04 5.03 12.03
N SER A 90 -0.02 5.24 10.72
CA SER A 90 -0.23 4.17 9.74
C SER A 90 0.91 3.15 9.76
N VAL A 91 2.15 3.62 9.87
CA VAL A 91 3.35 2.76 9.97
C VAL A 91 3.31 1.91 11.23
N ASP A 92 2.92 2.48 12.37
CA ASP A 92 2.86 1.76 13.64
C ASP A 92 1.81 0.64 13.61
N ALA A 93 0.67 0.86 12.91
CA ALA A 93 -0.30 -0.20 12.66
C ALA A 93 0.28 -1.36 11.84
N VAL A 94 1.08 -1.06 10.80
CA VAL A 94 1.77 -2.09 10.01
C VAL A 94 2.80 -2.84 10.85
N LYS A 95 3.60 -2.15 11.68
CA LYS A 95 4.53 -2.80 12.61
C LYS A 95 3.83 -3.75 13.57
N GLY A 96 2.67 -3.35 14.09
CA GLY A 96 1.82 -4.21 14.93
C GLY A 96 1.37 -5.47 14.21
N LEU A 97 0.94 -5.36 12.95
CA LEU A 97 0.57 -6.51 12.12
C LEU A 97 1.76 -7.43 11.85
N VAL A 98 2.94 -6.88 11.52
CA VAL A 98 4.16 -7.68 11.32
C VAL A 98 4.54 -8.43 12.60
N ALA A 99 4.45 -7.78 13.76
CA ALA A 99 4.72 -8.43 15.04
C ALA A 99 3.74 -9.59 15.31
N ALA A 100 2.45 -9.40 15.01
CA ALA A 100 1.46 -10.47 15.12
C ALA A 100 1.75 -11.64 14.17
N CYS A 101 2.13 -11.37 12.92
CA CYS A 101 2.54 -12.40 11.97
C CYS A 101 3.74 -13.21 12.47
N LYS A 102 4.78 -12.53 12.99
CA LYS A 102 5.98 -13.18 13.57
C LYS A 102 5.66 -14.03 14.81
N ALA A 103 4.68 -13.61 15.60
CA ALA A 103 4.24 -14.39 16.76
C ALA A 103 3.49 -15.68 16.36
N ILE A 104 2.82 -15.68 15.20
CA ILE A 104 2.09 -16.83 14.66
C ILE A 104 3.03 -17.77 13.89
N ASP A 105 3.96 -17.21 13.11
CA ASP A 105 4.90 -17.97 12.29
C ASP A 105 6.36 -17.61 12.63
N PRO A 106 7.08 -18.50 13.34
CA PRO A 106 8.47 -18.29 13.72
C PRO A 106 9.45 -18.19 12.55
N SER A 107 9.09 -18.61 11.33
CA SER A 107 9.97 -18.51 10.15
C SER A 107 10.15 -17.08 9.63
N LEU A 108 9.33 -16.14 10.11
CA LEU A 108 9.37 -14.72 9.75
C LEU A 108 10.33 -13.90 10.66
N GLY A 109 11.03 -14.57 11.57
CA GLY A 109 11.90 -13.99 12.61
C GLY A 109 13.34 -13.75 12.18
#